data_AF-A0A813G6P7-F1
#
_entry.id   AF-A0A813G6P7-F1
#
_cell.length_a   1.000
_cell.length_b   1.000
_cell.length_c   1.000
_cell.angle_alpha   90.00
_cell.angle_beta   90.00
_cell.angle_gamma   90.00
#
_symmetry.space_group_name_H-M   'P 1'
#
loop_
_entity.id
_entity.type
_entity.pdbx_description
1 polymer ?
#
loop_
_entity_poly.entity_id
_entity_poly.type
_entity_poly.pdbx_seq_one_letter_code
_entity_poly.pdbx_strand_id
1 'polypeptide(L)'
;MFNFACSDCKPTDPATSTVKVDLKGLASGPEAERLEQEQVQTQLQAVAQQIKEKEASEALRQAERQAAARQAAKEAEEAIEAQRQAEEDERLRKHREAEQEAQRVRQAEEAGRIAEAAAAEDEQEHRRLEQESLERETAVATFLKLHGFTGVNSCKKSLLSSTYPLHKAAEAGDDKMVSLLCRAGANPTHKNSWGSTPAQVAQKSDKKGSHFKVLTVLATPDDAAPYAGQQSAGGA
;
A
#
# COMPACT_ATOMS: atom_id res chain seq x y z
N MET A 1 111.59 -0.77 4.27
CA MET A 1 111.38 0.67 3.97
C MET A 1 110.34 1.15 4.99
N PHE A 2 110.60 1.97 6.00
CA PHE A 2 111.68 2.89 6.36
C PHE A 2 111.99 2.76 7.86
N ASN A 3 113.26 2.96 8.20
CA ASN A 3 113.79 3.22 9.54
C ASN A 3 113.33 4.60 10.04
N PHE A 4 113.14 4.77 11.35
CA PHE A 4 113.99 5.67 12.16
C PHE A 4 113.82 5.37 13.65
N ALA A 5 114.95 5.16 14.32
CA ALA A 5 115.08 5.01 15.76
C ALA A 5 115.22 6.38 16.45
N CYS A 6 114.87 6.46 17.75
CA CYS A 6 115.85 6.88 18.76
C CYS A 6 115.33 6.56 20.18
N SER A 7 116.17 5.88 20.95
CA SER A 7 116.06 5.72 22.40
C SER A 7 116.66 6.94 23.13
N ASP A 8 116.16 7.15 24.34
CA ASP A 8 116.71 7.90 25.49
C ASP A 8 117.09 9.38 25.35
N CYS A 9 116.29 10.23 25.99
CA CYS A 9 116.76 11.40 26.73
C CYS A 9 115.76 11.76 27.84
N LYS A 10 116.16 11.61 29.12
CA LYS A 10 115.63 12.44 30.21
C LYS A 10 116.59 13.60 30.45
N PRO A 11 116.11 14.84 30.40
CA PRO A 11 116.68 15.93 31.18
C PRO A 11 115.72 16.30 32.33
N THR A 12 116.31 16.35 33.51
CA THR A 12 115.69 16.74 34.78
C THR A 12 115.52 18.26 34.87
N ASP A 13 114.33 18.63 35.35
CA ASP A 13 113.78 19.89 35.91
C ASP A 13 114.72 21.08 36.20
N PRO A 14 114.23 22.32 35.98
CA PRO A 14 114.25 23.27 37.08
C PRO A 14 113.01 24.19 37.16
N ALA A 15 112.36 24.12 38.32
CA ALA A 15 111.54 25.16 38.94
C ALA A 15 110.12 25.38 38.38
N THR A 16 109.13 24.85 39.11
CA THR A 16 108.40 25.70 40.05
C THR A 16 108.01 24.91 41.29
N SER A 17 108.60 25.33 42.41
CA SER A 17 108.15 25.05 43.77
C SER A 17 106.66 25.41 43.92
N THR A 18 105.76 24.47 43.69
CA THR A 18 104.43 24.55 44.30
C THR A 18 104.48 23.77 45.60
N VAL A 19 104.65 24.55 46.66
CA VAL A 19 104.38 24.23 48.06
C VAL A 19 103.34 23.11 48.13
N LYS A 20 103.68 22.03 48.84
CA LYS A 20 102.67 21.10 49.36
C LYS A 20 101.82 21.90 50.34
N VAL A 21 100.82 22.60 49.82
CA VAL A 21 99.79 23.20 50.65
C VAL A 21 98.99 22.01 51.14
N ASP A 22 99.24 21.61 52.38
CA ASP A 22 98.31 20.79 53.12
C ASP A 22 97.02 21.62 53.23
N LEU A 23 96.11 21.42 52.26
CA LEU A 23 94.78 22.04 52.19
C LEU A 23 93.86 21.54 53.32
N LYS A 24 94.40 20.82 54.32
CA LYS A 24 93.72 20.42 55.56
C LYS A 24 93.52 21.55 56.56
N GLY A 25 93.87 22.80 56.21
CA GLY A 25 93.70 23.96 57.10
C GLY A 25 93.15 25.24 56.45
N LEU A 26 92.64 25.19 55.21
CA LEU A 26 92.27 26.40 54.44
C LEU A 26 90.79 26.51 54.06
N ALA A 27 89.89 25.80 54.73
CA ALA A 27 88.45 26.02 54.57
C ALA A 27 87.64 25.84 55.85
N SER A 28 88.24 26.05 57.02
CA SER A 28 87.49 26.17 58.29
C SER A 28 87.51 27.62 58.74
N GLY A 29 86.83 28.47 57.97
CA GLY A 29 86.63 29.88 58.26
C GLY A 29 85.26 30.31 57.75
N PRO A 30 84.68 31.40 58.30
CA PRO A 30 83.28 31.78 58.09
C PRO A 30 82.92 32.09 56.62
N GLU A 31 83.88 32.19 55.70
CA GLU A 31 83.63 32.30 54.25
C GLU A 31 83.33 30.96 53.56
N ALA A 32 83.99 29.87 53.94
CA ALA A 32 83.72 28.54 53.36
C ALA A 32 82.32 28.05 53.74
N GLU A 33 81.93 28.25 55.01
CA GLU A 33 80.58 27.95 55.51
C GLU A 33 79.50 28.81 54.83
N ARG A 34 79.79 30.08 54.51
CA ARG A 34 78.86 30.96 53.79
C ARG A 34 78.65 30.50 52.34
N LEU A 35 79.70 30.07 51.65
CA LEU A 35 79.61 29.54 50.28
C LEU A 35 78.86 28.20 50.25
N GLU A 36 79.07 27.33 51.24
CA GLU A 36 78.30 26.09 51.39
C GLU A 36 76.83 26.36 51.70
N GLN A 37 76.52 27.32 52.58
CA GLN A 37 75.15 27.75 52.87
C GLN A 37 74.47 28.34 51.63
N GLU A 38 75.16 29.16 50.85
CA GLU A 38 74.65 29.73 49.60
C GLU A 38 74.42 28.65 48.53
N GLN A 39 75.31 27.65 48.42
CA GLN A 39 75.10 26.50 47.56
C GLN A 39 73.90 25.66 47.99
N VAL A 40 73.75 25.36 49.28
CA VAL A 40 72.60 24.62 49.82
C VAL A 40 71.31 25.41 49.59
N GLN A 41 71.31 26.73 49.77
CA GLN A 41 70.15 27.57 49.53
C GLN A 41 69.77 27.62 48.05
N THR A 42 70.76 27.68 47.15
CA THR A 42 70.53 27.61 45.70
C THR A 42 69.99 26.25 45.29
N GLN A 43 70.49 25.15 45.86
CA GLN A 43 69.98 23.80 45.62
C GLN A 43 68.55 23.62 46.15
N LEU A 44 68.23 24.12 47.34
CA LEU A 44 66.88 24.11 47.89
C LEU A 44 65.91 24.91 47.02
N GLN A 45 66.33 26.08 46.51
CA GLN A 45 65.53 26.87 45.57
C GLN A 45 65.30 26.13 44.25
N ALA A 46 66.32 25.47 43.69
CA ALA A 46 66.20 24.68 42.48
C ALA A 46 65.25 23.48 42.66
N VAL A 47 65.34 22.76 43.78
CA VAL A 47 64.42 21.65 44.12
C VAL A 47 63.00 22.17 44.32
N ALA A 48 62.82 23.29 45.03
CA ALA A 48 61.51 23.91 45.21
C ALA A 48 60.88 24.34 43.88
N GLN A 49 61.70 24.85 42.94
CA GLN A 49 61.24 25.21 41.60
C GLN A 49 60.85 23.97 40.77
N GLN A 50 61.66 22.90 40.82
CA GLN A 50 61.32 21.63 40.17
C GLN A 50 60.04 20.99 40.71
N ILE A 51 59.79 21.07 42.02
CA ILE A 51 58.54 20.60 42.63
C ILE A 51 57.36 21.40 42.09
N LYS A 52 57.45 22.74 42.08
CA LYS A 52 56.39 23.61 41.53
C LYS A 52 56.11 23.33 40.05
N GLU A 53 57.14 23.13 39.25
CA GLU A 53 56.99 22.81 37.82
C GLU A 53 56.34 21.44 37.60
N LYS A 54 56.71 20.42 38.40
CA LYS A 54 56.06 19.11 38.38
C LYS A 54 54.60 19.17 38.83
N GLU A 55 54.31 19.86 39.92
CA GLU A 55 52.95 20.06 40.42
C GLU A 55 52.08 20.82 39.39
N ALA A 56 52.63 21.84 38.74
CA ALA A 56 51.96 22.57 37.67
C ALA A 56 51.70 21.67 36.44
N SER A 57 52.68 20.84 36.06
CA SER A 57 52.53 19.87 34.96
C SER A 57 51.48 18.80 35.28
N GLU A 58 51.47 18.27 36.51
CA GLU A 58 50.48 17.31 36.97
C GLU A 58 49.08 17.92 37.05
N ALA A 59 48.96 19.15 37.54
CA ALA A 59 47.70 19.89 37.57
C ALA A 59 47.15 20.13 36.16
N LEU A 60 48.02 20.50 35.20
CA LEU A 60 47.62 20.64 33.79
C LEU A 60 47.12 19.30 33.21
N ARG A 61 47.86 18.21 33.42
CA ARG A 61 47.46 16.86 32.96
C ARG A 61 46.14 16.40 33.60
N GLN A 62 45.90 16.75 34.87
CA GLN A 62 44.63 16.47 35.53
C GLN A 62 43.48 17.30 34.93
N ALA A 63 43.71 18.59 34.67
CA ALA A 63 42.71 19.46 34.05
C ALA A 63 42.34 18.98 32.63
N GLU A 64 43.32 18.60 31.82
CA GLU A 64 43.10 18.03 30.48
C GLU A 64 42.30 16.72 30.54
N ARG A 65 42.64 15.81 31.47
CA ARG A 65 41.88 14.57 31.69
C ARG A 65 40.45 14.85 32.12
N GLN A 66 40.22 15.82 33.00
CA GLN A 66 38.88 16.21 33.44
C GLN A 66 38.08 16.85 32.30
N ALA A 67 38.71 17.68 31.46
CA ALA A 67 38.07 18.27 30.29
C ALA A 67 37.68 17.19 29.27
N ALA A 68 38.59 16.27 28.96
CA ALA A 68 38.33 15.13 28.08
C ALA A 68 37.21 14.24 28.64
N ALA A 69 37.20 13.95 29.94
CA ALA A 69 36.15 13.17 30.58
C ALA A 69 34.78 13.88 30.52
N ARG A 70 34.73 15.21 30.72
CA ARG A 70 33.50 15.99 30.57
C ARG A 70 32.99 16.01 29.14
N GLN A 71 33.88 16.12 28.16
CA GLN A 71 33.50 16.07 26.76
C GLN A 71 32.99 14.68 26.36
N ALA A 72 33.71 13.62 26.74
CA ALA A 72 33.27 12.25 26.50
C ALA A 72 31.91 11.94 27.17
N ALA A 73 31.65 12.50 28.36
CA ALA A 73 30.36 12.37 29.04
C ALA A 73 29.22 13.04 28.26
N LYS A 74 29.44 14.24 27.72
CA LYS A 74 28.45 14.94 26.88
C LYS A 74 28.18 14.19 25.58
N GLU A 75 29.23 13.76 24.89
CA GLU A 75 29.11 12.98 23.64
C GLU A 75 28.37 11.65 23.88
N ALA A 76 28.61 11.00 25.03
CA ALA A 76 27.89 9.79 25.42
C ALA A 76 26.40 10.06 25.71
N GLU A 77 26.07 11.17 26.36
CA GLU A 77 24.68 11.58 26.61
C GLU A 77 23.93 11.88 25.31
N GLU A 78 24.55 12.67 24.41
CA GLU A 78 24.01 12.98 23.08
C GLU A 78 23.82 11.71 22.24
N ALA A 79 24.76 10.76 22.30
CA ALA A 79 24.63 9.48 21.60
C ALA A 79 23.46 8.63 22.12
N ILE A 80 23.24 8.62 23.44
CA ILE A 80 22.09 7.92 24.05
C ILE A 80 20.77 8.58 23.64
N GLU A 81 20.71 9.91 23.61
CA GLU A 81 19.51 10.63 23.19
C GLU A 81 19.21 10.42 21.70
N ALA A 82 20.23 10.51 20.85
CA ALA A 82 20.11 10.23 19.42
C ALA A 82 19.63 8.80 19.16
N GLN A 83 20.12 7.81 19.93
CA GLN A 83 19.64 6.44 19.83
C GLN A 83 18.16 6.32 20.22
N ARG A 84 17.74 6.97 21.33
CA ARG A 84 16.32 6.96 21.75
C ARG A 84 15.42 7.58 20.69
N GLN A 85 15.82 8.71 20.11
CA GLN A 85 15.07 9.36 19.04
C GLN A 85 14.95 8.48 17.79
N ALA A 86 16.05 7.84 17.38
CA ALA A 86 16.04 6.92 16.25
C ALA A 86 15.11 5.71 16.48
N GLU A 87 15.11 5.15 17.70
CA GLU A 87 14.19 4.06 18.07
C GLU A 87 12.72 4.53 18.08
N GLU A 88 12.43 5.74 18.57
CA GLU A 88 11.09 6.31 18.56
C GLU A 88 10.59 6.58 17.13
N ASP A 89 11.42 7.17 16.28
CA ASP A 89 11.12 7.42 14.87
C ASP A 89 10.87 6.11 14.11
N GLU A 90 11.67 5.08 14.37
CA GLU A 90 11.46 3.76 13.77
C GLU A 90 10.12 3.15 14.22
N ARG A 91 9.78 3.27 15.51
CA ARG A 91 8.48 2.80 16.04
C ARG A 91 7.33 3.55 15.40
N LEU A 92 7.44 4.87 15.26
CA LEU A 92 6.40 5.69 14.64
C LEU A 92 6.23 5.35 13.16
N ARG A 93 7.34 5.12 12.43
CA ARG A 93 7.31 4.67 11.03
C ARG A 93 6.60 3.33 10.91
N LYS A 94 6.98 2.34 11.72
CA LYS A 94 6.34 1.02 11.75
C LYS A 94 4.85 1.10 12.08
N HIS A 95 4.47 1.97 13.03
CA HIS A 95 3.07 2.15 13.38
C HIS A 95 2.26 2.76 12.21
N ARG A 96 2.78 3.82 11.57
CA ARG A 96 2.15 4.43 10.39
C ARG A 96 2.02 3.44 9.24
N GLU A 97 3.05 2.63 8.97
CA GLU A 97 3.01 1.58 7.95
C GLU A 97 1.94 0.54 8.26
N ALA A 98 1.87 0.06 9.51
CA ALA A 98 0.84 -0.88 9.95
C ALA A 98 -0.58 -0.28 9.87
N GLU A 99 -0.76 0.99 10.21
CA GLU A 99 -2.05 1.68 10.07
C GLU A 99 -2.49 1.81 8.62
N GLN A 100 -1.56 2.17 7.72
CA GLN A 100 -1.82 2.25 6.28
C GLN A 100 -2.15 0.89 5.71
N GLU A 101 -1.41 -0.15 6.09
CA GLU A 101 -1.68 -1.51 5.67
C GLU A 101 -3.05 -1.98 6.16
N ALA A 102 -3.37 -1.77 7.45
CA ALA A 102 -4.68 -2.10 8.00
C ALA A 102 -5.82 -1.33 7.31
N GLN A 103 -5.60 -0.08 6.92
CA GLN A 103 -6.57 0.70 6.14
C GLN A 103 -6.75 0.12 4.73
N ARG A 104 -5.67 -0.27 4.04
CA ARG A 104 -5.74 -0.90 2.72
C ARG A 104 -6.48 -2.23 2.78
N VAL A 105 -6.24 -3.05 3.82
CA VAL A 105 -6.96 -4.31 4.03
C VAL A 105 -8.45 -4.04 4.23
N ARG A 106 -8.84 -3.12 5.12
CA ARG A 106 -10.25 -2.75 5.33
C ARG A 106 -10.92 -2.26 4.04
N GLN A 107 -10.24 -1.42 3.26
CA GLN A 107 -10.76 -0.93 1.98
C GLN A 107 -10.91 -2.04 0.96
N ALA A 108 -9.96 -2.98 0.89
CA ALA A 108 -10.05 -4.12 -0.01
C ALA A 108 -11.19 -5.08 0.38
N GLU A 109 -11.37 -5.34 1.68
CA GLU A 109 -12.49 -6.14 2.18
C GLU A 109 -13.85 -5.48 1.90
N GLU A 110 -13.96 -4.17 2.12
CA GLU A 110 -15.19 -3.42 1.82
C GLU A 110 -15.49 -3.40 0.31
N ALA A 111 -14.48 -3.14 -0.53
CA ALA A 111 -14.61 -3.22 -1.98
C ALA A 111 -15.01 -4.62 -2.44
N GLY A 112 -14.44 -5.67 -1.83
CA GLY A 112 -14.81 -7.06 -2.07
C GLY A 112 -16.27 -7.34 -1.75
N ARG A 113 -16.76 -6.88 -0.59
CA ARG A 113 -18.18 -7.01 -0.20
C ARG A 113 -19.13 -6.29 -1.15
N ILE A 114 -18.76 -5.10 -1.62
CA ILE A 114 -19.56 -4.34 -2.58
C ILE A 114 -19.61 -5.07 -3.93
N ALA A 115 -18.47 -5.58 -4.41
CA ALA A 115 -18.40 -6.34 -5.66
C ALA A 115 -19.21 -7.64 -5.59
N GLU A 116 -19.15 -8.36 -4.47
CA GLU A 116 -19.94 -9.58 -4.25
C GLU A 116 -21.44 -9.27 -4.20
N ALA A 117 -21.84 -8.19 -3.52
CA ALA A 117 -23.24 -7.76 -3.50
C ALA A 117 -23.75 -7.39 -4.90
N ALA A 118 -22.97 -6.63 -5.68
CA ALA A 118 -23.32 -6.28 -7.05
C ALA A 118 -23.44 -7.54 -7.94
N ALA A 119 -22.50 -8.49 -7.84
CA ALA A 119 -22.57 -9.73 -8.59
C ALA A 119 -23.80 -10.59 -8.21
N ALA A 120 -24.19 -10.60 -6.93
CA ALA A 120 -25.38 -11.29 -6.47
C ALA A 120 -26.67 -10.63 -6.97
N GLU A 121 -26.71 -9.29 -7.08
CA GLU A 121 -27.84 -8.55 -7.66
C GLU A 121 -27.99 -8.87 -9.16
N ASP A 122 -26.90 -8.83 -9.92
CA ASP A 122 -26.90 -9.19 -11.35
C ASP A 122 -27.38 -10.64 -11.57
N GLU A 123 -26.93 -11.59 -10.74
CA GLU A 123 -27.36 -12.98 -10.82
C GLU A 123 -28.87 -13.13 -10.50
N GLN A 124 -29.37 -12.41 -9.48
CA GLN A 124 -30.79 -12.43 -9.14
C GLN A 124 -31.65 -11.83 -10.25
N GLU A 125 -31.20 -10.75 -10.89
CA GLU A 125 -31.90 -10.16 -12.01
C GLU A 125 -31.93 -11.11 -13.21
N HIS A 126 -30.80 -11.74 -13.56
CA HIS A 126 -30.77 -12.73 -14.62
C HIS A 126 -31.72 -13.89 -14.33
N ARG A 127 -31.69 -14.42 -13.10
CA ARG A 127 -32.59 -15.49 -12.65
C ARG A 127 -34.06 -15.08 -12.73
N ARG A 128 -34.40 -13.85 -12.34
CA ARG A 128 -35.77 -13.31 -12.46
C ARG A 128 -36.22 -13.25 -13.91
N LEU A 129 -35.38 -12.71 -14.80
CA LEU A 129 -35.70 -12.60 -16.23
C LEU A 129 -35.87 -13.98 -16.89
N GLU A 130 -35.03 -14.95 -16.52
CA GLU A 130 -35.15 -16.33 -16.98
C GLU A 130 -36.44 -16.99 -16.48
N GLN A 131 -36.75 -16.84 -15.18
CA GLN A 131 -38.01 -17.34 -14.61
C GLN A 131 -39.22 -16.70 -15.29
N GLU A 132 -39.22 -15.39 -15.50
CA GLU A 132 -40.28 -14.70 -16.25
C GLU A 132 -40.38 -15.21 -17.69
N SER A 133 -39.25 -15.52 -18.36
CA SER A 133 -39.28 -16.15 -19.69
C SER A 133 -39.93 -17.54 -19.63
N LEU A 134 -39.52 -18.36 -18.66
CA LEU A 134 -40.07 -19.71 -18.48
C LEU A 134 -41.56 -19.68 -18.13
N GLU A 135 -41.99 -18.77 -17.26
CA GLU A 135 -43.40 -18.57 -16.92
C GLU A 135 -44.23 -18.15 -18.15
N ARG A 136 -43.68 -17.26 -18.99
CA ARG A 136 -44.31 -16.88 -20.26
C ARG A 136 -44.42 -18.06 -21.22
N GLU A 137 -43.35 -18.82 -21.41
CA GLU A 137 -43.32 -20.00 -22.28
C GLU A 137 -44.25 -21.11 -21.78
N THR A 138 -44.26 -21.38 -20.48
CA THR A 138 -45.16 -22.36 -19.86
C THR A 138 -46.62 -21.92 -19.94
N ALA A 139 -46.93 -20.63 -19.78
CA ALA A 139 -48.27 -20.10 -20.00
C ALA A 139 -48.74 -20.31 -21.44
N VAL A 140 -47.90 -20.03 -22.44
CA VAL A 140 -48.22 -20.29 -23.85
C VAL A 140 -48.39 -21.79 -24.10
N ALA A 141 -47.48 -22.64 -23.61
CA ALA A 141 -47.55 -24.08 -23.81
C ALA A 141 -48.80 -24.70 -23.17
N THR A 142 -49.15 -24.28 -21.95
CA THR A 142 -50.37 -24.74 -21.26
C THR A 142 -51.63 -24.30 -22.01
N PHE A 143 -51.68 -23.06 -22.52
CA PHE A 143 -52.78 -22.58 -23.36
C PHE A 143 -52.93 -23.39 -24.64
N LEU A 144 -51.83 -23.63 -25.37
CA LEU A 144 -51.84 -24.44 -26.59
C LEU A 144 -52.36 -25.85 -26.32
N LYS A 145 -51.87 -26.50 -25.25
CA LYS A 145 -52.31 -27.83 -24.84
C LYS A 145 -53.79 -27.87 -24.46
N LEU A 146 -54.26 -26.90 -23.65
CA LEU A 146 -55.65 -26.82 -23.18
C LEU A 146 -56.63 -26.71 -24.37
N HIS A 147 -56.27 -25.97 -25.41
CA HIS A 147 -57.11 -25.76 -26.59
C HIS A 147 -56.84 -26.76 -27.73
N GLY A 148 -55.86 -27.65 -27.57
CA GLY A 148 -55.51 -28.70 -28.54
C GLY A 148 -54.78 -28.20 -29.78
N PHE A 149 -53.94 -27.18 -29.62
CA PHE A 149 -53.04 -26.67 -30.67
C PHE A 149 -51.65 -27.30 -30.53
N THR A 150 -51.02 -27.61 -31.66
CA THR A 150 -49.67 -28.22 -31.70
C THR A 150 -48.53 -27.20 -31.78
N GLY A 151 -48.84 -25.92 -31.94
CA GLY A 151 -47.86 -24.84 -32.06
C GLY A 151 -48.52 -23.47 -32.19
N VAL A 152 -47.72 -22.41 -32.00
CA VAL A 152 -48.18 -21.00 -31.95
C VAL A 152 -48.86 -20.54 -33.24
N ASN A 153 -48.40 -21.04 -34.39
CA ASN A 153 -48.99 -20.78 -35.71
C ASN A 153 -49.75 -21.99 -36.30
N SER A 154 -49.95 -23.05 -35.51
CA SER A 154 -50.61 -24.27 -35.99
C SER A 154 -52.12 -24.14 -35.87
N CYS A 155 -52.82 -24.14 -37.01
CA CYS A 155 -54.28 -24.13 -37.03
C CYS A 155 -54.87 -25.49 -36.66
N LYS A 156 -55.92 -25.48 -35.84
CA LYS A 156 -56.77 -26.66 -35.62
C LYS A 156 -57.79 -26.75 -36.74
N LYS A 157 -57.71 -27.81 -37.54
CA LYS A 157 -58.67 -28.09 -38.62
C LYS A 157 -59.74 -29.06 -38.12
N SER A 158 -61.00 -28.68 -38.28
CA SER A 158 -62.19 -29.51 -38.16
C SER A 158 -62.86 -29.63 -39.53
N LEU A 159 -63.84 -30.52 -39.69
CA LEU A 159 -64.53 -30.79 -40.96
C LEU A 159 -65.11 -29.52 -41.63
N LEU A 160 -65.36 -28.46 -40.87
CA LEU A 160 -65.99 -27.22 -41.34
C LEU A 160 -65.23 -25.94 -40.93
N SER A 161 -64.08 -26.02 -40.23
CA SER A 161 -63.39 -24.81 -39.74
C SER A 161 -61.89 -24.99 -39.45
N SER A 162 -61.14 -23.90 -39.57
CA SER A 162 -59.73 -23.74 -39.21
C SER A 162 -59.61 -22.54 -38.28
N THR A 163 -59.07 -22.76 -37.08
CA THR A 163 -58.86 -21.72 -36.06
C THR A 163 -57.42 -21.75 -35.58
N TYR A 164 -56.78 -20.59 -35.44
CA TYR A 164 -55.43 -20.46 -34.89
C TYR A 164 -55.48 -20.10 -33.40
N PRO A 165 -54.40 -20.36 -32.62
CA PRO A 165 -54.31 -19.98 -31.21
C PRO A 165 -54.63 -18.49 -30.97
N LEU A 166 -54.12 -17.62 -31.84
CA LEU A 166 -54.30 -16.17 -31.73
C LEU A 166 -55.76 -15.74 -31.93
N HIS A 167 -56.51 -16.37 -32.84
CA HIS A 167 -57.95 -16.12 -32.97
C HIS A 167 -58.71 -16.56 -31.71
N LYS A 168 -58.29 -17.66 -31.08
CA LYS A 168 -58.95 -18.17 -29.88
C LYS A 168 -58.71 -17.27 -28.67
N ALA A 169 -57.50 -16.76 -28.49
CA ALA A 169 -57.17 -15.79 -27.45
C ALA A 169 -57.91 -14.45 -27.68
N ALA A 170 -58.00 -14.00 -28.94
CA ALA A 170 -58.73 -12.78 -29.32
C ALA A 170 -60.24 -12.90 -29.09
N GLU A 171 -60.83 -14.06 -29.40
CA GLU A 171 -62.23 -14.39 -29.09
C GLU A 171 -62.51 -14.42 -27.58
N ALA A 172 -61.55 -14.91 -26.78
CA ALA A 172 -61.66 -14.98 -25.32
C ALA A 172 -61.47 -13.62 -24.62
N GLY A 173 -60.88 -12.63 -25.31
CA GLY A 173 -60.61 -11.31 -24.73
C GLY A 173 -59.39 -11.27 -23.81
N ASP A 174 -58.52 -12.28 -23.89
CA ASP A 174 -57.32 -12.38 -23.06
C ASP A 174 -56.17 -11.57 -23.69
N ASP A 175 -56.06 -10.30 -23.30
CA ASP A 175 -55.03 -9.38 -23.76
C ASP A 175 -53.62 -9.85 -23.43
N LYS A 176 -53.44 -10.51 -22.27
CA LYS A 176 -52.15 -11.06 -21.85
C LYS A 176 -51.73 -12.23 -22.74
N MET A 177 -52.60 -13.20 -22.96
CA MET A 177 -52.28 -14.34 -23.84
C MET A 177 -52.08 -13.92 -25.29
N VAL A 178 -52.83 -12.93 -25.79
CA VAL A 178 -52.60 -12.33 -27.11
C VAL A 178 -51.20 -11.72 -27.20
N SER A 179 -50.78 -10.94 -26.19
CA SER A 179 -49.43 -10.37 -26.14
C SER A 179 -48.33 -11.44 -26.09
N LEU A 180 -48.51 -12.49 -25.27
CA LEU A 180 -47.57 -13.60 -25.16
C LEU A 180 -47.45 -14.39 -26.47
N LEU A 181 -48.56 -14.68 -27.14
CA LEU A 181 -48.56 -15.38 -28.43
C LEU A 181 -47.89 -14.53 -29.52
N CYS A 182 -48.14 -13.22 -29.56
CA CYS A 182 -47.47 -12.30 -30.48
C CYS A 182 -45.94 -12.28 -30.24
N ARG A 183 -45.51 -12.20 -28.98
CA ARG A 183 -44.08 -12.29 -28.59
C ARG A 183 -43.46 -13.65 -28.92
N ALA A 184 -44.25 -14.72 -28.89
CA ALA A 184 -43.86 -16.06 -29.33
C ALA A 184 -43.90 -16.25 -30.87
N GLY A 185 -44.13 -15.17 -31.64
CA GLY A 185 -44.11 -15.19 -33.11
C GLY A 185 -45.43 -15.60 -33.76
N ALA A 186 -46.57 -15.45 -33.08
CA ALA A 186 -47.88 -15.64 -33.71
C ALA A 186 -48.15 -14.56 -34.77
N ASN A 187 -48.59 -14.96 -35.96
CA ASN A 187 -48.90 -14.02 -37.04
C ASN A 187 -50.29 -13.37 -36.84
N PRO A 188 -50.39 -12.06 -36.57
CA PRO A 188 -51.68 -11.37 -36.40
C PRO A 188 -52.46 -11.18 -37.70
N THR A 189 -51.84 -11.47 -38.85
CA THR A 189 -52.45 -11.32 -40.19
C THR A 189 -53.13 -12.59 -40.69
N HIS A 190 -52.92 -13.74 -40.02
CA HIS A 190 -53.52 -15.01 -40.44
C HIS A 190 -55.05 -14.95 -40.42
N LYS A 191 -55.67 -15.38 -41.52
CA LYS A 191 -57.13 -15.46 -41.63
C LYS A 191 -57.59 -16.87 -41.25
N ASN A 192 -58.68 -16.95 -40.48
CA ASN A 192 -59.36 -18.21 -40.19
C ASN A 192 -60.18 -18.69 -41.42
N SER A 193 -60.86 -19.83 -41.31
CA SER A 193 -61.73 -20.36 -42.39
C SER A 193 -62.86 -19.42 -42.83
N TRP A 194 -63.25 -18.47 -42.00
CA TRP A 194 -64.26 -17.44 -42.32
C TRP A 194 -63.63 -16.16 -42.91
N GLY A 195 -62.35 -16.21 -43.29
CA GLY A 195 -61.62 -15.07 -43.84
C GLY A 195 -61.36 -13.93 -42.84
N SER A 196 -61.60 -14.16 -41.55
CA SER A 196 -61.47 -13.13 -40.51
C SER A 196 -60.08 -13.14 -39.85
N THR A 197 -59.50 -11.97 -39.61
CA THR A 197 -58.27 -11.79 -38.81
C THR A 197 -58.57 -11.88 -37.30
N PRO A 198 -57.57 -12.12 -36.42
CA PRO A 198 -57.77 -12.12 -34.97
C PRO A 198 -58.38 -10.82 -34.46
N ALA A 199 -57.98 -9.67 -35.00
CA ALA A 199 -58.55 -8.36 -34.66
C ALA A 199 -60.03 -8.26 -35.05
N GLN A 200 -60.42 -8.75 -36.23
CA GLN A 200 -61.82 -8.80 -36.65
C GLN A 200 -62.66 -9.75 -35.79
N VAL A 201 -62.07 -10.85 -35.31
CA VAL A 201 -62.73 -11.76 -34.36
C VAL A 201 -62.93 -11.08 -33.01
N ALA A 202 -61.92 -10.40 -32.47
CA ALA A 202 -62.05 -9.61 -31.24
C ALA A 202 -63.12 -8.52 -31.36
N GLN A 203 -63.18 -7.81 -32.50
CA GLN A 203 -64.19 -6.77 -32.74
C GLN A 203 -65.61 -7.33 -32.80
N LYS A 204 -65.80 -8.51 -33.44
CA LYS A 204 -67.10 -9.19 -33.48
C LYS A 204 -67.55 -9.70 -32.10
N SER A 205 -66.59 -10.10 -31.27
CA SER A 205 -66.84 -10.56 -29.90
C SER A 205 -66.92 -9.41 -28.89
N ASP A 206 -66.62 -8.16 -29.31
CA ASP A 206 -66.57 -7.01 -28.42
C ASP A 206 -67.95 -6.65 -27.86
N LYS A 207 -68.09 -6.80 -26.53
CA LYS A 207 -69.33 -6.48 -25.82
C LYS A 207 -69.05 -5.30 -24.90
N LYS A 208 -69.47 -4.11 -25.32
CA LYS A 208 -69.31 -2.86 -24.55
C LYS A 208 -67.84 -2.51 -24.26
N GLY A 209 -66.92 -2.81 -25.18
CA GLY A 209 -65.49 -2.49 -25.04
C GLY A 209 -64.67 -3.49 -24.22
N SER A 210 -65.18 -4.71 -23.95
CA SER A 210 -64.45 -5.74 -23.22
C SER A 210 -63.18 -6.22 -23.94
N HIS A 211 -63.11 -6.12 -25.27
CA HIS A 211 -61.95 -6.53 -26.08
C HIS A 211 -61.06 -5.35 -26.50
N PHE A 212 -61.29 -4.15 -25.94
CA PHE A 212 -60.52 -2.95 -26.30
C PHE A 212 -59.00 -3.15 -26.17
N LYS A 213 -58.53 -3.74 -25.05
CA LYS A 213 -57.09 -4.01 -24.82
C LYS A 213 -56.49 -4.98 -25.85
N VAL A 214 -57.23 -6.03 -26.21
CA VAL A 214 -56.83 -6.99 -27.24
C VAL A 214 -56.68 -6.29 -28.59
N LEU A 215 -57.64 -5.44 -28.96
CA LEU A 215 -57.58 -4.68 -30.21
C LEU A 215 -56.38 -3.73 -30.24
N THR A 216 -56.06 -3.10 -29.10
CA THR A 216 -54.85 -2.27 -28.96
C THR A 216 -53.58 -3.10 -29.18
N VAL A 217 -53.41 -4.22 -28.48
CA VAL A 217 -52.21 -5.08 -28.60
C VAL A 217 -52.04 -5.62 -30.02
N LEU A 218 -53.13 -5.96 -30.71
CA LEU A 218 -53.09 -6.44 -32.10
C LEU A 218 -52.85 -5.33 -33.13
N ALA A 219 -53.18 -4.08 -32.81
CA ALA A 219 -52.95 -2.91 -33.67
C ALA A 219 -51.51 -2.38 -33.53
N THR A 220 -50.90 -2.51 -32.35
CA THR A 220 -49.52 -2.07 -32.06
C THR A 220 -48.68 -3.26 -31.55
N PRO A 221 -48.27 -4.18 -32.43
CA PRO A 221 -47.39 -5.29 -32.03
C PRO A 221 -45.96 -4.84 -31.65
N ASP A 222 -45.63 -3.55 -31.76
CA ASP A 222 -44.26 -3.00 -31.76
C ASP A 222 -43.69 -2.55 -30.39
N ASP A 223 -44.46 -2.50 -29.30
CA ASP A 223 -43.91 -2.18 -27.96
C ASP A 223 -43.11 -3.36 -27.33
N ALA A 224 -42.62 -4.29 -28.16
CA ALA A 224 -41.94 -5.52 -27.76
C ALA A 224 -40.65 -5.81 -28.55
N ALA A 225 -40.04 -4.82 -29.21
CA ALA A 225 -38.67 -4.95 -29.72
C ALA A 225 -37.66 -4.47 -28.66
N PRO A 226 -36.79 -5.34 -28.10
CA PRO A 226 -35.64 -4.88 -27.36
C PRO A 226 -34.62 -4.31 -28.37
N TYR A 227 -34.28 -3.05 -28.15
CA TYR A 227 -33.07 -2.33 -28.54
C TYR A 227 -31.95 -3.23 -29.11
N ALA A 228 -31.88 -3.35 -30.43
CA ALA A 228 -30.74 -3.91 -31.13
C ALA A 228 -29.53 -2.99 -30.91
N GLY A 229 -28.43 -3.58 -30.43
CA GLY A 229 -27.24 -2.86 -30.00
C GLY A 229 -26.65 -1.92 -31.05
N GLN A 230 -26.48 -0.66 -30.67
CA GLN A 230 -25.47 0.21 -31.24
C GLN A 230 -24.09 -0.18 -30.67
N GLN A 231 -23.52 -1.25 -31.22
CA GLN A 231 -22.06 -1.33 -31.36
C GLN A 231 -21.68 -0.46 -32.56
N SER A 232 -21.57 0.85 -32.32
CA SER A 232 -20.84 1.74 -33.21
C SER A 232 -19.39 1.77 -32.74
N ALA A 233 -18.59 0.90 -33.34
CA ALA A 233 -17.16 1.08 -33.43
C ALA A 233 -16.87 2.45 -34.08
N GLY A 234 -16.37 3.40 -33.28
CA GLY A 234 -15.44 4.42 -33.75
C GLY A 234 -14.11 4.11 -33.03
N GLY A 235 -12.97 3.93 -33.67
CA GLY A 235 -12.56 4.45 -34.96
C GLY A 235 -11.37 5.38 -34.71
N ALA A 236 -10.17 4.82 -34.84
CA ALA A 236 -8.83 5.42 -34.82
C ALA A 236 -8.31 5.96 -33.46
#